data_AF-A0A7S2XGX3-F1
#
_entry.id   AF-A0A7S2XGX3-F1
#
_cell.length_a   1.000
_cell.length_b   1.000
_cell.length_c   1.000
_cell.angle_alpha   90.00
_cell.angle_beta   90.00
_cell.angle_gamma   90.00
#
_symmetry.space_group_name_H-M   'P 1'
#
loop_
_entity.id
_entity.type
_entity.pdbx_description
1 polymer ?
#
loop_
_entity_poly.entity_id
_entity_poly.type
_entity_poly.pdbx_seq_one_letter_code
_entity_poly.pdbx_strand_id
1 'polypeptide(L)'
;WKKGTNAFIQEMIKKKFFSFKLLNKVLSFREFFEILILPKIPSFKNDFSIKIVFIIIMIFKSLRSFHYENISKIKYSLQDIRYFLIGNILKIELNFLFNKLLISFVNLLKRKIISIDEFGLLFGSTNISGEIITNGLEYSIRSGIFSNSFFNIILYTSSQVFNRLSFLSTLSLLTKINSFVNKKRKMLIPRLVFPSNWCRICPYETPEGETCGLIKNFSIVVNLSITSLEKAVIYILIVIGLKNKFLYMISKNIFKKTTFVFINNNLIGFHE
;
A
#
# COMPACT_ATOMS: atom_id res chain seq x y z
N TRP A 1 2.69 10.20 -33.33
CA TRP A 1 2.87 9.76 -31.93
C TRP A 1 2.85 10.87 -30.85
N LYS A 2 2.62 12.15 -31.19
CA LYS A 2 2.58 13.27 -30.20
C LYS A 2 1.19 13.75 -29.74
N LYS A 3 0.08 13.17 -30.23
CA LYS A 3 -1.30 13.58 -29.84
C LYS A 3 -2.06 12.57 -28.97
N GLY A 4 -1.65 11.30 -28.93
CA GLY A 4 -2.36 10.24 -28.18
C GLY A 4 -2.03 10.16 -26.69
N THR A 5 -0.85 10.63 -26.27
CA THR A 5 -0.42 10.60 -24.86
C THR A 5 -1.16 11.62 -24.01
N ASN A 6 -1.51 12.79 -24.57
CA ASN A 6 -2.28 13.81 -23.85
C ASN A 6 -3.71 13.36 -23.56
N ALA A 7 -4.38 12.63 -24.47
CA ALA A 7 -5.72 12.13 -24.23
C ALA A 7 -5.75 11.04 -23.16
N PHE A 8 -4.77 10.12 -23.19
CA PHE A 8 -4.67 9.04 -22.19
C PHE A 8 -4.32 9.57 -20.79
N ILE A 9 -3.43 10.56 -20.71
CA ILE A 9 -3.11 11.26 -19.47
C ILE A 9 -4.33 12.06 -18.98
N GLN A 10 -5.04 12.76 -19.86
CA GLN A 10 -6.28 13.48 -19.52
C GLN A 10 -7.41 12.54 -19.06
N GLU A 11 -7.52 11.34 -19.61
CA GLU A 11 -8.49 10.33 -19.15
C GLU A 11 -8.10 9.71 -17.80
N MET A 12 -6.81 9.48 -17.55
CA MET A 12 -6.32 9.07 -16.22
C MET A 12 -6.55 10.15 -15.17
N ILE A 13 -6.37 11.43 -15.52
CA ILE A 13 -6.58 12.59 -14.64
C ILE A 13 -8.08 12.81 -14.38
N LYS A 14 -8.96 12.62 -15.38
CA LYS A 14 -10.42 12.73 -15.19
C LYS A 14 -11.01 11.62 -14.30
N LYS A 15 -10.40 10.43 -14.27
CA LYS A 15 -10.95 9.25 -13.55
C LYS A 15 -10.41 9.04 -12.15
N LYS A 16 -9.43 9.83 -11.69
CA LYS A 16 -8.85 9.67 -10.35
C LYS A 16 -8.65 11.02 -9.67
N PHE A 17 -9.48 11.24 -8.64
CA PHE A 17 -9.36 12.23 -7.58
C PHE A 17 -9.51 13.70 -8.01
N PHE A 18 -10.53 14.34 -7.42
CA PHE A 18 -10.81 15.77 -7.41
C PHE A 18 -11.24 16.38 -8.76
N SER A 19 -12.46 16.94 -8.75
CA SER A 19 -12.91 17.85 -9.79
C SER A 19 -11.87 18.95 -10.03
N PHE A 20 -11.43 19.14 -11.28
CA PHE A 20 -10.49 20.20 -11.72
C PHE A 20 -10.82 21.60 -11.18
N LYS A 21 -12.09 21.86 -10.84
CA LYS A 21 -12.56 23.11 -10.19
C LYS A 21 -11.92 23.39 -8.82
N LEU A 22 -11.45 22.38 -8.09
CA LEU A 22 -10.77 22.52 -6.79
C LEU A 22 -9.25 22.73 -6.93
N LEU A 23 -8.63 22.09 -7.92
CA LEU A 23 -7.19 22.23 -8.24
C LEU A 23 -6.83 23.65 -8.69
N ASN A 24 -7.74 24.32 -9.40
CA ASN A 24 -7.49 25.67 -9.93
C ASN A 24 -7.69 26.79 -8.90
N LYS A 25 -8.28 26.52 -7.73
CA LYS A 25 -8.65 27.61 -6.80
C LYS A 25 -7.57 27.96 -5.78
N VAL A 26 -6.93 26.99 -5.10
CA VAL A 26 -5.85 27.27 -4.13
C VAL A 26 -5.04 26.00 -3.88
N LEU A 27 -4.23 25.56 -4.84
CA LEU A 27 -3.07 24.76 -4.49
C LEU A 27 -1.86 25.46 -5.11
N SER A 28 -1.15 26.21 -4.27
CA SER A 28 0.17 26.71 -4.63
C SER A 28 1.01 25.56 -5.18
N PHE A 29 1.88 25.81 -6.17
CA PHE A 29 2.80 24.80 -6.72
C PHE A 29 3.54 24.01 -5.62
N ARG A 30 3.71 24.67 -4.48
CA ARG A 30 4.27 24.12 -3.26
C ARG A 30 3.39 23.05 -2.60
N GLU A 31 2.11 23.31 -2.37
CA GLU A 31 1.20 22.31 -1.80
C GLU A 31 1.06 21.10 -2.74
N PHE A 32 1.14 21.32 -4.06
CA PHE A 32 1.22 20.23 -5.04
C PHE A 32 2.47 19.35 -4.81
N PHE A 33 3.66 19.96 -4.66
CA PHE A 33 4.90 19.23 -4.38
C PHE A 33 4.91 18.54 -3.01
N GLU A 34 4.29 19.15 -2.01
CA GLU A 34 4.17 18.58 -0.66
C GLU A 34 3.27 17.34 -0.67
N ILE A 35 2.09 17.42 -1.31
CA ILE A 35 1.03 16.40 -1.23
C ILE A 35 1.21 15.28 -2.27
N LEU A 36 1.58 15.59 -3.51
CA LEU A 36 1.51 14.62 -4.62
C LEU A 36 2.84 13.94 -4.92
N ILE A 37 3.96 14.67 -4.81
CA ILE A 37 5.28 14.14 -5.12
C ILE A 37 5.88 13.48 -3.88
N LEU A 38 6.05 12.15 -3.94
CA LEU A 38 6.61 11.31 -2.87
C LEU A 38 5.95 11.56 -1.50
N PRO A 39 4.64 11.28 -1.35
CA PRO A 39 3.85 11.63 -0.15
C PRO A 39 4.34 10.95 1.14
N LYS A 40 5.10 9.86 1.03
CA LYS A 40 5.67 9.15 2.18
C LYS A 40 6.86 9.87 2.83
N ILE A 41 7.51 10.75 2.08
CA ILE A 41 8.68 11.49 2.56
C ILE A 41 8.17 12.84 3.08
N PRO A 42 8.19 13.07 4.40
CA PRO A 42 7.68 14.32 4.96
C PRO A 42 8.58 15.48 4.51
N SER A 43 7.96 16.59 4.11
CA SER A 43 8.61 17.89 3.90
C SER A 43 8.31 18.76 5.12
N PHE A 44 9.33 19.05 5.93
CA PHE A 44 9.18 19.95 7.08
C PHE A 44 9.40 21.39 6.64
N LYS A 45 8.45 22.30 6.95
CA LYS A 45 8.60 23.76 6.86
C LYS A 45 9.40 24.24 5.62
N ASN A 46 8.97 23.85 4.41
CA ASN A 46 9.56 24.23 3.11
C ASN A 46 10.88 23.52 2.72
N ASP A 47 11.42 22.65 3.56
CA ASP A 47 12.64 21.89 3.20
C ASP A 47 12.30 20.71 2.30
N PHE A 48 12.59 20.86 1.01
CA PHE A 48 12.44 19.81 -0.01
C PHE A 48 13.71 19.02 -0.28
N SER A 49 14.79 19.29 0.46
CA SER A 49 16.12 18.73 0.23
C SER A 49 16.12 17.20 0.15
N ILE A 50 15.48 16.51 1.10
CA ILE A 50 15.39 15.05 1.12
C ILE A 50 14.63 14.52 -0.10
N LYS A 51 13.52 15.17 -0.48
CA LYS A 51 12.74 14.78 -1.68
C LYS A 51 13.56 14.96 -2.95
N ILE A 52 14.26 16.08 -3.10
CA ILE A 52 15.13 16.37 -4.25
C ILE A 52 16.20 15.27 -4.39
N VAL A 53 16.83 14.91 -3.29
CA VAL A 53 17.88 13.88 -3.29
C VAL A 53 17.32 12.52 -3.64
N PHE A 54 16.15 12.18 -3.08
CA PHE A 54 15.48 10.93 -3.43
C PHE A 54 15.17 10.86 -4.92
N ILE A 55 14.71 11.96 -5.53
CA ILE A 55 14.49 12.08 -6.97
C ILE A 55 15.80 11.91 -7.75
N ILE A 56 16.89 12.54 -7.31
CA ILE A 56 18.22 12.38 -7.94
C ILE A 56 18.66 10.91 -7.89
N ILE A 57 18.47 10.22 -6.76
CA ILE A 57 18.79 8.78 -6.63
C ILE A 57 17.92 7.94 -7.57
N MET A 58 16.63 8.26 -7.70
CA MET A 58 15.74 7.59 -8.67
C MET A 58 16.20 7.79 -10.11
N ILE A 59 16.57 9.02 -10.50
CA ILE A 59 17.09 9.34 -11.83
C ILE A 59 18.40 8.57 -12.05
N PHE A 60 19.33 8.62 -11.11
CA PHE A 60 20.61 7.92 -11.21
C PHE A 60 20.44 6.41 -11.36
N LYS A 61 19.50 5.82 -10.61
CA LYS A 61 19.17 4.39 -10.74
C LYS A 61 18.58 4.06 -12.12
N SER A 62 17.75 4.95 -12.67
CA SER A 62 17.19 4.78 -14.01
C SER A 62 18.26 4.88 -15.11
N LEU A 63 19.16 5.87 -15.01
CA LEU A 63 20.31 6.01 -15.91
C LEU A 63 21.25 4.82 -15.82
N ARG A 64 21.50 4.31 -14.61
CA ARG A 64 22.33 3.12 -14.41
C ARG A 64 21.67 1.89 -15.03
N SER A 65 20.36 1.72 -14.93
CA SER A 65 19.66 0.63 -15.62
C SER A 65 19.66 0.76 -17.14
N PHE A 66 19.75 2.00 -17.65
CA PHE A 66 19.87 2.24 -19.09
C PHE A 66 21.27 1.89 -19.60
N HIS A 67 22.33 2.29 -18.87
CA HIS A 67 23.71 1.99 -19.24
C HIS A 67 24.10 0.53 -19.03
N TYR A 68 23.60 -0.10 -17.96
CA TYR A 68 23.81 -1.52 -17.68
C TYR A 68 22.52 -2.27 -17.95
N GLU A 69 22.34 -2.78 -19.17
CA GLU A 69 21.15 -3.52 -19.63
C GLU A 69 20.77 -4.71 -18.70
N ASN A 70 21.75 -5.24 -17.96
CA ASN A 70 21.59 -6.39 -17.07
C ASN A 70 21.01 -6.09 -15.67
N ILE A 71 20.78 -4.82 -15.30
CA ILE A 71 20.20 -4.47 -13.97
C ILE A 71 18.70 -4.18 -14.08
N SER A 72 18.03 -4.74 -15.08
CA SER A 72 16.57 -4.78 -15.04
C SER A 72 16.17 -5.67 -13.86
N LYS A 73 15.64 -5.05 -12.78
CA LYS A 73 15.06 -5.79 -11.66
C LYS A 73 14.11 -6.84 -12.24
N ILE A 74 14.32 -8.11 -11.91
CA ILE A 74 13.37 -9.17 -12.22
C ILE A 74 12.07 -8.78 -11.53
N LYS A 75 11.14 -8.23 -12.31
CA LYS A 75 9.76 -8.01 -11.88
C LYS A 75 9.29 -9.37 -11.32
N TYR A 76 8.67 -9.37 -10.15
CA TYR A 76 8.18 -10.58 -9.45
C TYR A 76 9.20 -11.42 -8.66
N SER A 77 10.42 -10.93 -8.40
CA SER A 77 11.19 -11.48 -7.28
C SER A 77 10.39 -11.32 -5.97
N LEU A 78 10.30 -12.38 -5.17
CA LEU A 78 9.47 -12.36 -3.95
C LEU A 78 9.87 -11.29 -2.93
N GLN A 79 11.12 -10.83 -3.00
CA GLN A 79 11.63 -9.75 -2.14
C GLN A 79 10.83 -8.44 -2.33
N ASP A 80 10.29 -8.21 -3.53
CA ASP A 80 9.52 -7.02 -3.85
C ASP A 80 8.00 -7.24 -3.68
N ILE A 81 7.56 -8.44 -3.28
CA ILE A 81 6.15 -8.79 -3.06
C ILE A 81 5.81 -8.68 -1.57
N ARG A 82 4.68 -8.04 -1.27
CA ARG A 82 4.12 -7.98 0.09
C ARG A 82 2.78 -8.68 0.14
N TYR A 83 2.56 -9.45 1.20
CA TYR A 83 1.30 -10.14 1.43
C TYR A 83 0.35 -9.28 2.27
N PHE A 84 -0.91 -9.22 1.86
CA PHE A 84 -1.97 -8.61 2.66
C PHE A 84 -2.61 -9.70 3.51
N LEU A 85 -2.32 -9.66 4.80
CA LEU A 85 -2.95 -10.54 5.79
C LEU A 85 -4.32 -10.00 6.20
N ILE A 86 -5.09 -10.82 6.91
CA ILE A 86 -6.43 -10.48 7.35
C ILE A 86 -6.46 -9.19 8.19
N GLY A 87 -5.47 -8.97 9.05
CA GLY A 87 -5.37 -7.73 9.83
C GLY A 87 -5.24 -6.48 8.96
N ASN A 88 -4.51 -6.57 7.83
CA ASN A 88 -4.37 -5.45 6.90
C ASN A 88 -5.70 -5.17 6.18
N ILE A 89 -6.40 -6.23 5.77
CA ILE A 89 -7.70 -6.13 5.08
C ILE A 89 -8.77 -5.56 6.02
N LEU A 90 -8.85 -6.09 7.25
CA LEU A 90 -9.77 -5.61 8.27
C LEU A 90 -9.49 -4.16 8.66
N LYS A 91 -8.23 -3.76 8.80
CA LYS A 91 -7.88 -2.35 9.07
C LYS A 91 -8.39 -1.41 7.98
N ILE A 92 -8.24 -1.81 6.72
CA ILE A 92 -8.70 -1.03 5.55
C ILE A 92 -10.23 -0.91 5.56
N GLU A 93 -10.92 -2.01 5.84
CA GLU A 93 -12.39 -2.06 5.88
C GLU A 93 -12.97 -1.29 7.07
N LEU A 94 -12.40 -1.47 8.26
CA LEU A 94 -12.80 -0.75 9.47
C LEU A 94 -12.64 0.75 9.26
N ASN A 95 -11.48 1.22 8.77
CA ASN A 95 -11.27 2.64 8.49
C ASN A 95 -12.33 3.20 7.53
N PHE A 96 -12.77 2.41 6.55
CA PHE A 96 -13.82 2.82 5.62
C PHE A 96 -15.19 2.93 6.30
N LEU A 97 -15.57 1.92 7.08
CA LEU A 97 -16.83 1.90 7.82
C LEU A 97 -16.87 2.99 8.89
N PHE A 98 -15.76 3.22 9.59
CA PHE A 98 -15.62 4.33 10.53
C PHE A 98 -15.76 5.69 9.85
N ASN A 99 -15.15 5.90 8.68
CA ASN A 99 -15.33 7.15 7.95
C ASN A 99 -16.79 7.34 7.49
N LYS A 100 -17.47 6.28 7.07
CA LYS A 100 -18.91 6.33 6.75
C LYS A 100 -19.74 6.70 7.98
N LEU A 101 -19.45 6.11 9.13
CA LEU A 101 -20.08 6.43 10.40
C LEU A 101 -19.85 7.91 10.77
N LEU A 102 -18.62 8.41 10.64
CA LEU A 102 -18.32 9.82 10.90
C LEU A 102 -19.10 10.75 9.96
N ILE A 103 -19.19 10.41 8.66
CA ILE A 103 -19.96 11.21 7.70
C ILE A 103 -21.45 11.20 8.03
N SER A 104 -22.02 10.03 8.35
CA SER A 104 -23.43 9.94 8.74
C SER A 104 -23.70 10.72 10.02
N PHE A 105 -22.79 10.64 11.00
CA PHE A 105 -22.84 11.39 12.24
C PHE A 105 -22.81 12.90 11.99
N VAL A 106 -21.83 13.41 11.22
CA VAL A 106 -21.76 14.83 10.84
C VAL A 106 -23.02 15.28 10.11
N ASN A 107 -23.60 14.44 9.25
CA ASN A 107 -24.85 14.78 8.56
C ASN A 107 -26.04 14.83 9.51
N LEU A 108 -26.11 13.95 10.52
CA LEU A 108 -27.10 14.02 11.57
C LEU A 108 -26.96 15.33 12.36
N LEU A 109 -25.74 15.73 12.72
CA LEU A 109 -25.49 16.99 13.41
C LEU A 109 -25.89 18.20 12.57
N LYS A 110 -25.56 18.20 11.28
CA LYS A 110 -25.94 19.29 10.36
C LYS A 110 -27.45 19.41 10.18
N ARG A 111 -28.17 18.28 10.21
CA ARG A 111 -29.64 18.25 10.13
C ARG A 111 -30.29 18.67 11.45
N LYS A 112 -29.64 18.34 12.57
CA LYS A 112 -30.08 18.60 13.93
C LYS A 112 -29.23 19.70 14.54
N ILE A 113 -29.48 20.96 14.14
CA ILE A 113 -29.17 22.10 15.01
C ILE A 113 -30.15 21.98 16.18
N ILE A 114 -29.78 21.18 17.17
CA ILE A 114 -30.56 20.85 18.34
C ILE A 114 -29.79 21.36 19.55
N SER A 115 -30.52 21.93 20.51
CA SER A 115 -30.03 22.36 21.82
C SER A 115 -29.17 21.27 22.49
N ILE A 116 -28.14 21.69 23.23
CA ILE A 116 -27.12 20.83 23.84
C ILE A 116 -27.74 19.71 24.72
N ASP A 117 -28.93 19.95 25.28
CA ASP A 117 -29.61 19.06 26.22
C ASP A 117 -30.31 17.85 25.54
N GLU A 118 -30.80 18.01 24.31
CA GLU A 118 -31.42 16.91 23.53
C GLU A 118 -30.35 16.01 22.86
N PHE A 119 -29.12 16.48 22.80
CA PHE A 119 -28.00 15.80 22.16
C PHE A 119 -27.57 14.55 22.94
N GLY A 120 -27.59 14.60 24.27
CA GLY A 120 -27.24 13.47 25.15
C GLY A 120 -28.24 12.30 25.06
N LEU A 121 -29.53 12.60 24.92
CA LEU A 121 -30.59 11.59 24.79
C LEU A 121 -30.59 10.87 23.43
N LEU A 122 -30.05 11.52 22.39
CA LEU A 122 -29.90 10.93 21.05
C LEU A 122 -28.77 9.92 20.97
N PHE A 123 -27.68 10.12 21.72
CA PHE A 123 -26.58 9.14 21.79
C PHE A 123 -27.01 7.83 22.47
N GLY A 124 -27.88 7.90 23.47
CA GLY A 124 -28.40 6.71 24.16
C GLY A 124 -29.46 5.93 23.38
N SER A 125 -30.15 6.56 22.43
CA SER A 125 -31.28 5.96 21.69
C SER A 125 -30.96 5.55 20.25
N THR A 126 -29.86 6.01 19.66
CA THR A 126 -29.54 5.74 18.25
C THR A 126 -28.51 4.62 18.07
N ASN A 127 -29.01 3.37 18.08
CA ASN A 127 -28.30 2.16 17.60
C ASN A 127 -27.76 2.30 16.16
N ILE A 128 -28.22 3.31 15.42
CA ILE A 128 -27.92 3.66 14.04
C ILE A 128 -26.40 3.72 13.75
N SER A 129 -25.59 4.13 14.74
CA SER A 129 -24.13 4.24 14.54
C SER A 129 -23.42 2.88 14.59
N GLY A 130 -23.82 1.97 15.49
CA GLY A 130 -23.23 0.63 15.62
C GLY A 130 -23.59 -0.28 14.45
N GLU A 131 -24.83 -0.20 13.97
CA GLU A 131 -25.36 -1.02 12.88
C GLU A 131 -24.58 -0.86 11.56
N ILE A 132 -24.04 0.35 11.29
CA ILE A 132 -23.24 0.60 10.08
C ILE A 132 -21.97 -0.25 10.07
N ILE A 133 -21.32 -0.38 11.23
CA ILE A 133 -20.08 -1.16 11.35
C ILE A 133 -20.41 -2.65 11.34
N THR A 134 -21.38 -3.10 12.14
CA THR A 134 -21.73 -4.52 12.24
C THR A 134 -22.22 -5.07 10.91
N ASN A 135 -23.21 -4.40 10.29
CA ASN A 135 -23.79 -4.86 9.03
C ASN A 135 -22.80 -4.70 7.87
N GLY A 136 -21.95 -3.67 7.92
CA GLY A 136 -20.89 -3.46 6.94
C GLY A 136 -19.85 -4.58 6.97
N LEU A 137 -19.36 -4.94 8.16
CA LEU A 137 -18.42 -6.04 8.33
C LEU A 137 -19.04 -7.39 7.96
N GLU A 138 -20.27 -7.66 8.42
CA GLU A 138 -20.99 -8.89 8.09
C GLU A 138 -21.15 -9.03 6.57
N TYR A 139 -21.57 -7.97 5.89
CA TYR A 139 -21.68 -7.94 4.44
C TYR A 139 -20.35 -8.23 3.75
N SER A 140 -19.27 -7.54 4.14
CA SER A 140 -17.95 -7.68 3.50
C SER A 140 -17.36 -9.08 3.72
N ILE A 141 -17.55 -9.68 4.90
CA ILE A 141 -17.10 -11.05 5.20
C ILE A 141 -17.96 -12.08 4.48
N ARG A 142 -19.29 -11.92 4.46
CA ARG A 142 -20.21 -12.88 3.84
C ARG A 142 -20.12 -12.89 2.32
N SER A 143 -20.02 -11.71 1.70
CA SER A 143 -19.89 -11.56 0.25
C SER A 143 -18.46 -11.79 -0.24
N GLY A 144 -17.45 -11.62 0.62
CA GLY A 144 -16.04 -11.66 0.26
C GLY A 144 -15.58 -10.50 -0.61
N ILE A 145 -16.35 -9.41 -0.59
CA ILE A 145 -16.06 -8.18 -1.31
C ILE A 145 -15.65 -7.13 -0.27
N PHE A 146 -14.37 -6.83 -0.23
CA PHE A 146 -13.85 -5.72 0.56
C PHE A 146 -13.65 -4.55 -0.40
N SER A 147 -14.67 -3.71 -0.49
CA SER A 147 -14.71 -2.59 -1.42
C SER A 147 -14.44 -1.29 -0.71
N ASN A 148 -13.41 -0.58 -1.15
CA ASN A 148 -13.09 0.74 -0.64
C ASN A 148 -13.25 1.76 -1.78
N SER A 149 -14.34 2.52 -1.76
CA SER A 149 -14.63 3.52 -2.80
C SER A 149 -13.57 4.61 -2.87
N PHE A 150 -12.85 4.86 -1.77
CA PHE A 150 -11.79 5.87 -1.72
C PHE A 150 -10.50 5.45 -2.42
N PHE A 151 -10.12 4.17 -2.40
CA PHE A 151 -8.84 3.74 -2.99
C PHE A 151 -8.97 3.21 -4.42
N ASN A 152 -10.18 3.07 -4.97
CA ASN A 152 -10.44 2.36 -6.23
C ASN A 152 -9.78 0.96 -6.27
N ILE A 153 -9.54 0.37 -5.09
CA ILE A 153 -9.06 -0.99 -4.94
C ILE A 153 -10.24 -1.74 -4.34
N ILE A 154 -10.85 -2.56 -5.18
CA ILE A 154 -11.82 -3.55 -4.73
C ILE A 154 -11.01 -4.84 -4.56
N LEU A 155 -10.85 -5.28 -3.32
CA LEU A 155 -10.27 -6.58 -3.03
C LEU A 155 -11.38 -7.61 -3.22
N TYR A 156 -11.47 -8.13 -4.44
CA TYR A 156 -12.37 -9.23 -4.75
C TYR A 156 -11.82 -10.54 -4.17
N THR A 157 -12.70 -11.34 -3.57
CA THR A 157 -12.48 -12.77 -3.28
C THR A 157 -11.52 -13.09 -2.13
N SER A 158 -11.48 -12.26 -1.08
CA SER A 158 -10.64 -12.52 0.09
C SER A 158 -11.28 -13.41 1.16
N SER A 159 -12.60 -13.47 1.27
CA SER A 159 -13.27 -14.50 2.08
C SER A 159 -13.77 -15.62 1.18
N GLN A 160 -13.54 -16.86 1.63
CA GLN A 160 -13.96 -18.08 0.95
C GLN A 160 -14.60 -19.00 2.00
N VAL A 161 -15.58 -19.79 1.58
CA VAL A 161 -16.16 -20.81 2.45
C VAL A 161 -15.09 -21.82 2.82
N PHE A 162 -15.04 -22.17 4.10
CA PHE A 162 -14.03 -23.08 4.61
C PHE A 162 -14.31 -24.51 4.15
N ASN A 163 -13.35 -25.12 3.44
CA ASN A 163 -13.49 -26.48 2.93
C ASN A 163 -13.17 -27.51 4.03
N ARG A 164 -14.12 -28.39 4.37
CA ARG A 164 -14.01 -29.38 5.46
C ARG A 164 -14.01 -30.84 4.97
N LEU A 165 -13.43 -31.10 3.79
CA LEU A 165 -13.37 -32.46 3.23
C LEU A 165 -12.34 -33.34 3.94
N SER A 166 -11.17 -32.80 4.22
CA SER A 166 -10.10 -33.49 4.97
C SER A 166 -9.24 -32.50 5.76
N PHE A 167 -8.53 -32.99 6.78
CA PHE A 167 -7.59 -32.16 7.55
C PHE A 167 -6.57 -31.46 6.64
N LEU A 168 -6.01 -32.19 5.67
CA LEU A 168 -5.08 -31.63 4.69
C LEU A 168 -5.72 -30.54 3.83
N SER A 169 -6.98 -30.72 3.40
CA SER A 169 -7.71 -29.68 2.65
C SER A 169 -7.94 -28.41 3.47
N THR A 170 -8.20 -28.56 4.77
CA THR A 170 -8.40 -27.41 5.69
C THR A 170 -7.09 -26.65 5.87
N LEU A 171 -5.98 -27.36 6.06
CA LEU A 171 -4.66 -26.77 6.24
C LEU A 171 -4.18 -26.06 4.96
N SER A 172 -4.36 -26.69 3.80
CA SER A 172 -4.05 -26.11 2.49
C SER A 172 -4.82 -24.82 2.23
N LEU A 173 -6.08 -24.74 2.67
CA LEU A 173 -6.88 -23.54 2.52
C LEU A 173 -6.39 -22.38 3.41
N LEU A 174 -5.88 -22.67 4.61
CA LEU A 174 -5.34 -21.67 5.54
C LEU A 174 -4.01 -21.08 5.09
N THR A 175 -3.18 -21.86 4.39
CA THR A 175 -1.87 -21.43 3.89
C THR A 175 -1.91 -20.86 2.48
N LYS A 176 -3.10 -20.75 1.89
CA LYS A 176 -3.34 -20.31 0.51
C LYS A 176 -3.05 -18.83 0.30
N ILE A 177 -2.37 -18.53 -0.80
CA ILE A 177 -1.99 -17.20 -1.28
C ILE A 177 -2.67 -16.95 -2.62
N ASN A 178 -3.37 -15.82 -2.73
CA ASN A 178 -3.99 -15.39 -3.98
C ASN A 178 -3.23 -14.21 -4.60
N SER A 179 -2.92 -14.31 -5.89
CA SER A 179 -2.37 -13.19 -6.67
C SER A 179 -3.48 -12.26 -7.18
N PHE A 180 -3.26 -10.93 -7.11
CA PHE A 180 -4.18 -9.92 -7.65
C PHE A 180 -4.17 -9.80 -9.19
N VAL A 181 -3.46 -10.68 -9.88
CA VAL A 181 -3.38 -10.67 -11.35
C VAL A 181 -4.68 -11.22 -11.92
N ASN A 182 -5.26 -10.51 -12.90
CA ASN A 182 -6.45 -10.98 -13.59
C ASN A 182 -6.24 -12.37 -14.19
N LYS A 183 -7.02 -13.35 -13.74
CA LYS A 183 -6.93 -14.78 -14.11
C LYS A 183 -6.97 -14.98 -15.64
N LYS A 184 -7.80 -14.21 -16.33
CA LYS A 184 -8.02 -14.26 -17.79
C LYS A 184 -6.82 -13.78 -18.63
N ARG A 185 -5.89 -13.01 -18.06
CA ARG A 185 -4.73 -12.52 -18.82
C ARG A 185 -3.67 -13.62 -18.88
N LYS A 186 -3.26 -13.99 -20.09
CA LYS A 186 -2.15 -14.94 -20.35
C LYS A 186 -0.78 -14.29 -20.09
N MET A 187 -0.53 -13.92 -18.83
CA MET A 187 0.79 -13.46 -18.39
C MET A 187 1.55 -14.66 -17.82
N LEU A 188 2.66 -15.04 -18.46
CA LEU A 188 3.46 -16.21 -18.07
C LEU A 188 4.25 -15.96 -16.78
N ILE A 189 4.90 -14.79 -16.69
CA ILE A 189 5.83 -14.44 -15.60
C ILE A 189 5.24 -14.64 -14.18
N PRO A 190 4.03 -14.17 -13.83
CA PRO A 190 3.49 -14.38 -12.48
C PRO A 190 3.19 -15.85 -12.15
N ARG A 191 2.98 -16.69 -13.18
CA ARG A 191 2.66 -18.12 -13.03
C ARG A 191 3.90 -18.98 -12.79
N LEU A 192 5.07 -18.50 -13.17
CA LEU A 192 6.32 -19.21 -12.97
C LEU A 192 6.68 -19.32 -11.48
N VAL A 193 7.46 -20.35 -11.17
CA VAL A 193 8.11 -20.53 -9.87
C VAL A 193 9.49 -19.88 -9.96
N PHE A 194 9.75 -18.88 -9.12
CA PHE A 194 11.05 -18.21 -9.08
C PHE A 194 11.95 -18.89 -8.03
N PRO A 195 13.28 -18.93 -8.24
CA PRO A 195 14.22 -19.41 -7.22
C PRO A 195 14.08 -18.69 -5.87
N SER A 196 13.66 -17.43 -5.87
CA SER A 196 13.39 -16.67 -4.64
C SER A 196 12.26 -17.25 -3.76
N ASN A 197 11.48 -18.19 -4.30
CA ASN A 197 10.38 -18.90 -3.63
C ASN A 197 10.85 -20.01 -2.71
N TRP A 198 12.13 -20.38 -2.79
CA TRP A 198 12.70 -21.41 -1.95
C TRP A 198 12.40 -21.17 -0.47
N CYS A 199 11.93 -22.21 0.22
CA CYS A 199 11.47 -22.20 1.61
C CYS A 199 10.34 -21.20 1.94
N ARG A 200 9.78 -20.47 0.96
CA ARG A 200 8.70 -19.48 1.16
C ARG A 200 7.37 -19.91 0.57
N ILE A 201 7.38 -20.55 -0.58
CA ILE A 201 6.16 -20.99 -1.25
C ILE A 201 6.35 -22.46 -1.63
N CYS A 202 5.30 -23.26 -1.48
CA CYS A 202 5.31 -24.63 -1.97
C CYS A 202 5.49 -24.62 -3.50
N PRO A 203 6.51 -25.30 -4.06
CA PRO A 203 6.74 -25.30 -5.51
C PRO A 203 5.72 -26.15 -6.27
N TYR A 204 5.06 -27.10 -5.60
CA TYR A 204 4.17 -28.09 -6.20
C TYR A 204 2.69 -27.75 -6.01
N GLU A 205 2.31 -27.27 -4.82
CA GLU A 205 0.90 -27.11 -4.45
C GLU A 205 0.28 -25.86 -5.08
N THR A 206 -0.34 -26.05 -6.24
CA THR A 206 -1.13 -25.05 -6.96
C THR A 206 -2.34 -25.72 -7.63
N PRO A 207 -3.50 -25.04 -7.76
CA PRO A 207 -4.65 -25.63 -8.44
C PRO A 207 -4.39 -25.72 -9.94
N GLU A 208 -4.84 -26.82 -10.54
CA GLU A 208 -4.81 -27.01 -11.99
C GLU A 208 -5.79 -26.04 -12.71
N GLY A 209 -5.58 -25.85 -14.02
CA GLY A 209 -6.43 -25.00 -14.86
C GLY A 209 -6.03 -23.52 -14.91
N GLU A 210 -7.02 -22.63 -15.10
CA GLU A 210 -6.78 -21.19 -15.36
C GLU A 210 -6.03 -20.47 -14.23
N THR A 211 -6.13 -20.97 -12.99
CA THR A 211 -5.47 -20.37 -11.81
C THR A 211 -4.09 -20.94 -11.51
N CYS A 212 -3.59 -21.87 -12.32
CA CYS A 212 -2.28 -22.49 -12.13
C CYS A 212 -1.17 -21.43 -12.05
N GLY A 213 -0.36 -21.51 -10.99
CA GLY A 213 0.71 -20.56 -10.68
C GLY A 213 0.26 -19.17 -10.23
N LEU A 214 -1.05 -18.86 -10.18
CA LEU A 214 -1.55 -17.60 -9.59
C LEU A 214 -1.99 -17.77 -8.13
N ILE A 215 -2.54 -18.95 -7.83
CA ILE A 215 -2.83 -19.39 -6.49
C ILE A 215 -1.69 -20.32 -6.08
N LYS A 216 -1.05 -20.05 -4.94
CA LYS A 216 0.08 -20.82 -4.41
C LYS A 216 -0.10 -20.97 -2.91
N ASN A 217 0.55 -21.95 -2.29
CA ASN A 217 0.52 -22.11 -0.83
C ASN A 217 1.85 -21.71 -0.19
N PHE A 218 1.80 -21.18 1.03
CA PHE A 218 3.01 -20.97 1.83
C PHE A 218 3.72 -22.29 2.13
N SER A 219 5.04 -22.24 2.31
CA SER A 219 5.79 -23.38 2.85
C SER A 219 5.49 -23.55 4.35
N ILE A 220 5.72 -24.75 4.87
CA ILE A 220 5.54 -25.08 6.29
C ILE A 220 6.47 -24.27 7.20
N VAL A 221 7.65 -23.88 6.72
CA VAL A 221 8.69 -23.19 7.51
C VAL A 221 8.54 -21.66 7.45
N VAL A 222 7.54 -21.15 6.72
CA VAL A 222 7.41 -19.70 6.55
C VAL A 222 7.03 -19.01 7.83
N ASN A 223 7.78 -17.96 8.15
CA ASN A 223 7.38 -16.94 9.11
C ASN A 223 7.13 -15.61 8.38
N LEU A 224 6.01 -14.96 8.72
CA LEU A 224 5.60 -13.69 8.14
C LEU A 224 5.91 -12.56 9.12
N SER A 225 6.63 -11.54 8.67
CA SER A 225 6.93 -10.39 9.49
C SER A 225 5.68 -9.53 9.73
N ILE A 226 5.53 -9.07 10.97
CA ILE A 226 4.50 -8.13 11.40
C ILE A 226 5.14 -6.74 11.54
N THR A 227 4.34 -5.69 11.61
CA THR A 227 4.82 -4.30 11.75
C THR A 227 5.70 -4.12 12.98
N SER A 228 6.87 -3.52 12.78
CA SER A 228 7.84 -3.18 13.83
C SER A 228 7.96 -1.66 14.02
N LEU A 229 8.45 -1.25 15.19
CA LEU A 229 8.69 0.15 15.53
C LEU A 229 9.91 0.71 14.77
N GLU A 230 9.66 1.45 13.69
CA GLU A 230 10.72 2.09 12.88
C GLU A 230 11.61 3.03 13.71
N LYS A 231 11.02 3.77 14.65
CA LYS A 231 11.73 4.77 15.48
C LYS A 231 12.85 4.15 16.31
N ALA A 232 12.66 2.94 16.84
CA ALA A 232 13.67 2.26 17.64
C ALA A 232 14.90 1.90 16.79
N VAL A 233 14.67 1.40 15.56
CA VAL A 233 15.74 1.08 14.62
C VAL A 233 16.50 2.33 14.21
N ILE A 234 15.79 3.43 13.93
CA ILE A 234 16.41 4.73 13.59
C ILE A 234 17.31 5.21 14.73
N TYR A 235 16.83 5.14 15.98
CA TYR A 235 17.62 5.54 17.14
C TYR A 235 18.92 4.74 17.26
N ILE A 236 18.83 3.40 17.14
CA ILE A 236 20.00 2.52 17.17
C ILE A 236 20.99 2.88 16.06
N LEU A 237 20.51 3.14 14.84
CA LEU A 237 21.38 3.53 13.72
C LEU A 237 22.08 4.87 13.97
N ILE A 238 21.40 5.84 14.58
CA ILE A 238 22.00 7.12 14.96
C ILE A 238 23.12 6.90 15.99
N VAL A 239 22.90 6.02 16.97
CA VAL A 239 23.92 5.65 17.98
C VAL A 239 25.14 4.98 17.33
N ILE A 240 24.92 4.13 16.31
CA ILE A 240 26.00 3.45 15.56
C ILE A 240 26.83 4.44 14.73
N GLY A 241 26.32 5.64 14.46
CA GLY A 241 27.04 6.67 13.70
C GLY A 241 26.39 7.09 12.39
N LEU A 242 25.11 6.75 12.18
CA LEU A 242 24.36 7.22 11.01
C LEU A 242 24.26 8.76 11.03
N LYS A 243 24.80 9.40 9.99
CA LYS A 243 24.78 10.85 9.83
C LYS A 243 23.50 11.27 9.11
N ASN A 244 22.65 12.02 9.81
CA ASN A 244 21.36 12.53 9.31
C ASN A 244 21.46 13.98 8.79
N LYS A 245 22.54 14.70 9.11
CA LYS A 245 22.66 16.13 8.80
C LYS A 245 22.78 16.36 7.29
N PHE A 246 21.76 17.05 6.77
CA PHE A 246 21.68 17.80 5.51
C PHE A 246 22.62 17.34 4.38
N LEU A 247 22.00 16.72 3.38
CA LEU A 247 22.57 16.40 2.07
C LEU A 247 23.30 17.53 1.33
N TYR A 248 23.27 18.76 1.85
CA TYR A 248 24.02 19.91 1.35
C TYR A 248 25.55 19.79 1.51
N MET A 249 26.05 18.89 2.36
CA MET A 249 27.49 18.75 2.63
C MET A 249 28.16 17.59 1.87
N ILE A 250 27.50 17.00 0.87
CA ILE A 250 28.16 15.96 0.08
C ILE A 250 28.91 16.61 -1.07
N SER A 251 30.19 16.94 -0.83
CA SER A 251 31.13 17.21 -1.92
C SER A 251 31.14 16.00 -2.88
N LYS A 252 31.37 16.22 -4.18
CA LYS A 252 31.40 15.16 -5.22
C LYS A 252 32.24 13.93 -4.84
N ASN A 253 33.25 14.11 -3.98
CA ASN A 253 34.16 13.06 -3.55
C ASN A 253 33.58 12.15 -2.46
N ILE A 254 32.65 12.65 -1.63
CA ILE A 254 32.05 11.89 -0.53
C ILE A 254 31.01 10.89 -1.08
N PHE A 255 30.26 11.24 -2.13
CA PHE A 255 29.27 10.36 -2.77
C PHE A 255 29.82 9.00 -3.24
N LYS A 256 31.12 8.90 -3.54
CA LYS A 256 31.75 7.64 -3.98
C LYS A 256 32.12 6.71 -2.83
N LYS A 257 32.29 7.24 -1.61
CA LYS A 257 32.74 6.48 -0.44
C LYS A 257 31.64 6.23 0.58
N THR A 258 30.50 6.92 0.49
CA THR A 258 29.41 6.77 1.45
C THR A 258 28.32 5.81 0.96
N THR A 259 27.74 5.09 1.91
CA THR A 259 26.60 4.20 1.66
C THR A 259 25.31 4.87 2.12
N PHE A 260 24.29 4.89 1.25
CA PHE A 260 22.97 5.40 1.60
C PHE A 260 22.18 4.36 2.38
N VAL A 261 21.66 4.75 3.55
CA VAL A 261 20.87 3.88 4.40
C VAL A 261 19.38 4.19 4.20
N PHE A 262 18.64 3.15 3.83
CA PHE A 262 17.18 3.21 3.64
C PHE A 262 16.48 2.32 4.67
N ILE A 263 15.41 2.83 5.28
CA ILE A 263 14.48 2.02 6.07
C ILE A 263 13.10 2.18 5.45
N ASN A 264 12.45 1.04 5.15
CA ASN A 264 11.11 1.01 4.54
C ASN A 264 10.97 1.90 3.28
N ASN A 265 12.04 1.98 2.48
CA ASN A 265 12.20 2.81 1.29
C ASN A 265 12.30 4.33 1.53
N ASN A 266 12.43 4.78 2.78
CA ASN A 266 12.74 6.16 3.11
C ASN A 266 14.25 6.33 3.31
N LEU A 267 14.83 7.36 2.71
CA LEU A 267 16.22 7.75 2.90
C LEU A 267 16.35 8.44 4.26
N ILE A 268 17.13 7.86 5.17
CA ILE A 268 17.33 8.42 6.53
C ILE A 268 18.69 9.09 6.67
N GLY A 269 19.69 8.63 5.93
CA GLY A 269 21.00 9.26 5.94
C GLY A 269 22.03 8.42 5.23
N PHE A 270 23.28 8.64 5.61
CA PHE A 270 24.42 7.93 5.05
C PHE A 270 25.36 7.47 6.16
N HIS A 271 26.13 6.44 5.83
CA HIS A 271 27.21 5.92 6.65
C HIS A 271 28.51 5.90 5.83
N GLU A 272 29.62 6.25 6.48
CA GLU A 272 30.97 6.21 5.92
C GLU A 272 31.59 4.81 6.03
#